data_AF-A0A506QKL7-F1
#
_entry.id   AF-A0A506QKL7-F1
#
_cell.length_a   1.000
_cell.length_b   1.000
_cell.length_c   1.000
_cell.angle_alpha   90.00
_cell.angle_beta   90.00
_cell.angle_gamma   90.00
#
_symmetry.space_group_name_H-M   'P 1'
#
loop_
_entity.id
_entity.type
_entity.pdbx_description
1 polymer ?
#
loop_
_entity_poly.entity_id
_entity_poly.type
_entity_poly.pdbx_seq_one_letter_code
_entity_poly.pdbx_strand_id
1 'polypeptide(L)'
;MPRIYLNEEALNQALQQFDHMIQDLNHNKRVVSNVHDLLLSSWSQLGVGKKAISDLESFKKDIERRMEELESDKRELKGAIDLLKALDQSYDYMGPKY
;
A
#
# COMPACT_ATOMS: atom_id res chain seq x y z
N MET A 1 -4.70 32.00 -17.87
CA MET A 1 -4.08 30.66 -17.86
C MET A 1 -5.00 29.70 -17.10
N PRO A 2 -5.03 28.38 -17.42
CA PRO A 2 -5.95 27.45 -16.81
C PRO A 2 -5.54 27.11 -15.37
N ARG A 3 -6.48 27.20 -14.43
CA ARG A 3 -6.33 26.65 -13.07
C ARG A 3 -6.24 25.13 -13.16
N ILE A 4 -5.33 24.52 -12.41
CA ILE A 4 -5.28 23.07 -12.28
C ILE A 4 -6.41 22.69 -11.30
N TYR A 5 -7.56 22.25 -11.82
CA TYR A 5 -8.65 21.78 -10.98
C TYR A 5 -8.29 20.40 -10.41
N LEU A 6 -7.71 20.38 -9.21
CA LEU A 6 -7.45 19.16 -8.46
C LEU A 6 -8.67 18.79 -7.64
N ASN A 7 -9.17 17.56 -7.85
CA ASN A 7 -10.14 16.98 -6.93
C ASN A 7 -9.38 16.44 -5.71
N GLU A 8 -9.09 17.32 -4.76
CA GLU A 8 -8.38 16.96 -3.53
C GLU A 8 -9.09 15.87 -2.73
N GLU A 9 -10.42 15.84 -2.77
CA GLU A 9 -11.22 14.83 -2.09
C GLU A 9 -10.96 13.44 -2.67
N ALA A 10 -11.00 13.30 -4.00
CA ALA A 10 -10.69 12.03 -4.67
C ALA A 10 -9.24 11.57 -4.40
N LEU A 11 -8.29 12.50 -4.36
CA LEU A 11 -6.88 12.20 -4.09
C LEU A 11 -6.65 11.77 -2.63
N ASN A 12 -7.32 12.42 -1.68
CA ASN A 12 -7.28 12.02 -0.27
C ASN A 12 -7.98 10.67 -0.04
N GLN A 13 -9.09 10.40 -0.73
CA GLN A 13 -9.76 9.10 -0.70
C GLN A 13 -8.85 8.01 -1.26
N ALA A 14 -8.13 8.26 -2.36
CA ALA A 14 -7.15 7.33 -2.89
C ALA A 14 -6.03 7.02 -1.87
N LEU A 15 -5.48 8.05 -1.20
CA LEU A 15 -4.48 7.86 -0.14
C LEU A 15 -5.02 7.02 1.04
N GLN A 16 -6.28 7.22 1.43
CA GLN A 16 -6.94 6.42 2.46
C GLN A 16 -7.15 4.97 2.01
N GLN A 17 -7.47 4.74 0.73
CA GLN A 17 -7.59 3.38 0.18
C GLN A 17 -6.26 2.62 0.27
N PHE A 18 -5.12 3.27 0.02
CA PHE A 18 -3.81 2.64 0.24
C PHE A 18 -3.62 2.21 1.70
N ASP A 19 -4.00 3.05 2.66
CA ASP A 19 -3.93 2.70 4.09
C ASP A 19 -4.78 1.48 4.44
N HIS A 20 -6.01 1.42 3.92
CA HIS A 20 -6.89 0.26 4.11
C HIS A 20 -6.30 -1.01 3.48
N MET A 21 -5.79 -0.93 2.25
CA MET A 21 -5.17 -2.07 1.58
C MET A 21 -3.94 -2.59 2.35
N ILE A 22 -3.10 -1.70 2.88
CA ILE A 22 -1.94 -2.09 3.70
C ILE A 22 -2.40 -2.74 5.01
N GLN A 23 -3.47 -2.25 5.64
CA GLN A 23 -4.04 -2.85 6.84
C GLN A 23 -4.62 -4.25 6.57
N ASP A 24 -5.31 -4.42 5.45
CA ASP A 24 -5.89 -5.70 5.03
C ASP A 24 -4.81 -6.73 4.72
N LEU A 25 -3.75 -6.34 4.00
CA LEU A 25 -2.60 -7.22 3.76
C LEU A 25 -1.89 -7.61 5.05
N ASN A 26 -1.74 -6.68 6.01
CA ASN A 26 -1.22 -6.98 7.34
C ASN A 26 -2.09 -7.97 8.11
N HIS A 27 -3.42 -7.85 8.00
CA HIS A 27 -4.34 -8.83 8.56
C HIS A 27 -4.16 -10.21 7.91
N ASN A 28 -4.13 -10.27 6.57
CA ASN A 28 -3.95 -11.50 5.81
C ASN A 28 -2.61 -12.18 6.15
N LYS A 29 -1.52 -11.41 6.26
CA LYS A 29 -0.21 -11.91 6.68
C LYS A 29 -0.26 -12.62 8.04
N ARG A 30 -1.01 -12.05 9.01
CA ARG A 30 -1.21 -12.67 10.33
C ARG A 30 -1.99 -13.97 10.23
N VAL A 31 -3.09 -13.98 9.46
CA VAL A 31 -3.88 -15.19 9.24
C VAL A 31 -3.03 -16.29 8.60
N VAL A 32 -2.29 -15.98 7.54
CA VAL A 32 -1.39 -16.92 6.85
C VAL A 32 -0.29 -17.42 7.79
N SER A 33 0.26 -16.56 8.65
CA SER A 33 1.27 -16.97 9.65
C SER A 33 0.68 -17.95 10.66
N ASN A 34 -0.53 -17.70 11.16
CA ASN A 34 -1.19 -18.62 12.09
C ASN A 34 -1.45 -19.99 11.44
N VAL A 35 -1.87 -20.01 10.17
CA VAL A 35 -2.06 -21.26 9.42
C VAL A 35 -0.73 -21.98 9.21
N HIS A 36 0.32 -21.25 8.82
CA HIS A 36 1.66 -21.79 8.67
C HIS A 36 2.15 -22.47 9.96
N ASP A 37 2.00 -21.81 11.11
CA ASP A 37 2.45 -22.34 12.41
C ASP A 37 1.62 -23.55 12.86
N LEU A 38 0.32 -23.56 12.55
CA LEU A 38 -0.54 -24.73 12.75
C LEU A 38 -0.07 -25.92 11.90
N LEU A 39 0.20 -25.72 10.61
CA LEU A 39 0.68 -26.81 9.73
C LEU A 39 2.07 -27.29 10.15
N LEU A 40 2.96 -26.38 10.54
CA LEU A 40 4.29 -26.72 11.03
C LEU A 40 4.24 -27.62 12.28
N SER A 41 3.28 -27.40 13.17
CA SER A 41 3.11 -28.19 14.40
C SER A 41 2.31 -29.48 14.22
N SER A 42 1.41 -29.56 13.23
CA SER A 42 0.44 -30.67 13.11
C SER A 42 0.66 -31.59 11.92
N TRP A 43 1.41 -31.17 10.90
CA TRP A 43 1.60 -31.96 9.67
C TRP A 43 2.99 -32.59 9.58
N SER A 44 3.05 -33.70 8.84
CA SER A 44 4.31 -34.32 8.44
C SER A 44 5.16 -33.33 7.66
N GLN A 45 6.41 -33.14 8.09
CA GLN A 45 7.40 -32.30 7.40
C GLN A 45 8.00 -33.01 6.17
N LEU A 46 7.28 -33.98 5.61
CA LEU A 46 7.61 -34.74 4.41
C LEU A 46 6.42 -34.70 3.44
N GLY A 47 6.71 -34.87 2.15
CA GLY A 47 5.70 -34.91 1.10
C GLY A 47 4.81 -33.67 1.06
N VAL A 48 3.50 -33.86 1.10
CA VAL A 48 2.49 -32.80 0.94
C VAL A 48 2.55 -31.73 2.04
N GLY A 49 2.88 -32.09 3.29
CA GLY A 49 2.96 -31.12 4.37
C GLY A 49 4.15 -30.18 4.26
N LYS A 50 5.32 -30.72 3.88
CA LYS A 50 6.50 -29.89 3.56
C LYS A 50 6.21 -28.90 2.44
N LYS A 51 5.50 -29.34 1.39
CA LYS A 51 5.13 -28.48 0.28
C LYS A 51 4.19 -27.36 0.73
N ALA A 52 3.11 -27.69 1.45
CA ALA A 52 2.15 -26.70 1.93
C ALA A 52 2.80 -25.62 2.82
N ILE A 53 3.74 -26.00 3.70
CA ILE A 53 4.49 -25.06 4.55
C ILE A 53 5.37 -24.14 3.70
N SER A 54 6.09 -24.70 2.72
CA SER A 54 6.93 -23.91 1.80
C SER A 54 6.12 -22.95 0.93
N ASP A 55 4.94 -23.37 0.47
CA ASP A 55 4.04 -22.56 -0.33
C ASP A 55 3.50 -21.38 0.51
N LEU A 56 3.14 -21.62 1.77
CA LEU A 56 2.72 -20.56 2.70
C LEU A 56 3.86 -19.60 3.05
N GLU A 57 5.09 -20.09 3.20
CA GLU A 57 6.25 -19.23 3.44
C GLU A 57 6.51 -18.29 2.24
N SER A 58 6.40 -18.82 1.02
CA SER A 58 6.50 -18.02 -0.21
C SER A 58 5.39 -16.98 -0.28
N PHE A 59 4.15 -17.38 0.03
CA PHE A 59 3.01 -16.48 0.03
C PHE A 59 3.15 -15.35 1.07
N LYS A 60 3.73 -15.61 2.25
CA LYS A 60 4.03 -14.57 3.25
C LYS A 60 5.00 -13.52 2.70
N LYS A 61 6.06 -13.96 2.01
CA LYS A 61 7.04 -13.06 1.38
C LYS A 61 6.39 -12.23 0.27
N ASP A 62 5.49 -12.82 -0.50
CA ASP A 62 4.74 -12.10 -1.54
C ASP A 62 3.82 -11.02 -0.95
N ILE A 63 3.16 -11.30 0.19
CA ILE A 63 2.35 -10.30 0.89
C ILE A 63 3.23 -9.15 1.39
N GLU A 64 4.37 -9.45 2.01
CA GLU A 64 5.33 -8.44 2.49
C GLU A 64 5.79 -7.52 1.36
N ARG A 65 6.22 -8.12 0.24
CA ARG A 65 6.63 -7.38 -0.94
C ARG A 65 5.53 -6.47 -1.48
N ARG A 66 4.29 -6.98 -1.60
CA ARG A 66 3.15 -6.18 -2.07
C ARG A 66 2.82 -5.03 -1.14
N MET A 67 2.99 -5.20 0.17
CA MET A 67 2.82 -4.11 1.12
C MET A 67 3.88 -3.02 0.93
N GLU A 68 5.15 -3.40 0.72
CA GLU A 68 6.23 -2.44 0.45
C GLU A 68 5.99 -1.66 -0.85
N GLU A 69 5.52 -2.35 -1.90
CA GLU A 69 5.12 -1.74 -3.17
C GLU A 69 3.98 -0.71 -2.94
N LEU A 70 2.91 -1.08 -2.22
CA LEU A 70 1.81 -0.16 -1.90
C LEU A 70 2.25 1.03 -1.05
N GLU A 71 3.16 0.85 -0.09
CA GLU A 71 3.72 1.95 0.68
C GLU A 71 4.54 2.91 -0.19
N SER A 72 5.27 2.38 -1.17
CA SER A 72 6.00 3.19 -2.14
C SER A 72 5.05 4.01 -3.01
N ASP A 73 4.06 3.36 -3.62
CA ASP A 73 3.06 4.00 -4.47
C ASP A 73 2.30 5.09 -3.73
N LYS A 74 1.95 4.83 -2.46
CA LYS A 74 1.31 5.82 -1.58
C LYS A 74 2.21 7.05 -1.36
N ARG A 75 3.51 6.84 -1.11
CA ARG A 75 4.49 7.94 -0.93
C ARG A 75 4.63 8.75 -2.20
N GLU A 76 4.71 8.10 -3.36
CA GLU A 76 4.79 8.76 -4.66
C GLU A 76 3.53 9.60 -4.95
N LEU A 77 2.35 9.02 -4.74
CA LEU A 77 1.07 9.72 -4.91
C LEU A 77 0.99 10.94 -3.99
N LYS A 78 1.37 10.80 -2.72
CA LYS A 78 1.39 11.92 -1.78
C LYS A 78 2.36 13.02 -2.23
N GLY A 79 3.56 12.65 -2.68
CA GLY A 79 4.53 13.60 -3.22
C GLY A 79 4.01 14.35 -4.45
N ALA A 80 3.32 13.66 -5.36
CA ALA A 80 2.69 14.29 -6.51
C ALA A 80 1.59 15.28 -6.10
N ILE A 81 0.75 14.92 -5.13
CA ILE A 81 -0.29 15.80 -4.57
C ILE A 81 0.34 17.05 -3.96
N ASP A 82 1.38 16.90 -3.15
CA ASP A 82 2.06 18.02 -2.48
C ASP A 82 2.70 18.99 -3.50
N LEU A 83 3.33 18.47 -4.55
CA LEU A 83 3.88 19.27 -5.66
C LEU A 83 2.78 20.05 -6.39
N LEU A 84 1.67 19.39 -6.71
CA LEU A 84 0.53 19.98 -7.39
C LEU A 84 -0.09 21.11 -6.57
N LYS A 85 -0.21 20.94 -5.24
CA LYS A 85 -0.65 21.99 -4.32
C LYS A 85 0.32 23.16 -4.25
N ALA A 86 1.63 22.89 -4.18
CA ALA A 86 2.65 23.94 -4.17
C ALA A 86 2.63 24.79 -5.45
N LEU A 87 2.42 24.14 -6.60
CA LEU A 87 2.27 24.85 -7.88
C LEU A 87 1.05 25.76 -7.87
N ASP A 88 -0.13 25.25 -7.49
CA ASP A 88 -1.36 26.04 -7.40
C ASP A 88 -1.20 27.27 -6.48
N GLN A 89 -0.60 27.10 -5.30
CA GLN A 89 -0.32 28.19 -4.37
C GLN A 89 0.67 29.23 -4.91
N SER A 90 1.67 28.80 -5.69
CA SER A 90 2.62 29.72 -6.32
C SER A 90 1.96 30.62 -7.37
N TYR A 91 0.90 30.14 -8.02
CA TYR A 91 0.11 30.94 -8.96
C TYR A 91 -0.76 31.98 -8.26
N ASP A 92 -1.32 31.67 -7.09
CA ASP A 92 -2.06 32.64 -6.28
C ASP A 92 -1.17 33.80 -5.78
N TYR A 93 0.11 33.53 -5.49
CA TYR A 93 1.09 34.56 -5.10
C TYR A 93 1.60 35.45 -6.24
N MET A 94 1.32 35.09 -7.51
CA MET A 94 1.68 35.86 -8.71
C MET A 94 0.48 36.59 -9.36
N GLY A 95 -0.67 36.69 -8.66
CA GLY A 95 -1.79 37.54 -9.07
C GLY A 95 -1.40 39.03 -9.16
N PRO A 96 -2.05 39.84 -10.02
CA PRO A 96 -1.57 41.17 -10.37
C PRO A 96 -1.49 42.05 -9.12
N LYS A 97 -0.28 42.49 -8.80
CA LYS A 97 -0.08 43.66 -7.95
C LYS A 97 -0.56 44.86 -8.75
N TYR A 98 -1.74 45.37 -8.40
CA TYR A 98 -2.22 46.68 -8.85
C TYR A 98 -1.16 47.76 -8.59
#